data_AF-A0A0F5ZP76-F1
#
_entry.id   AF-A0A0F5ZP76-F1
#
_cell.length_a   1.000
_cell.length_b   1.000
_cell.length_c   1.000
_cell.angle_alpha   90.00
_cell.angle_beta   90.00
_cell.angle_gamma   90.00
#
_symmetry.space_group_name_H-M   'P 1'
#
loop_
_entity.id
_entity.type
_entity.pdbx_description
1 polymer ?
#
loop_
_entity_poly.entity_id
_entity_poly.type
_entity_poly.pdbx_seq_one_letter_code
_entity_poly.pdbx_strand_id
1 'polypeptide(L)'
;MGPLMPLITGDYPSFLGGESQQDDTVRSPNQLTKAINAWLHAAMGAGKRPPAEFVAGLGVTLDHDCAFHSIVRDENERYIVAVGHRSIRVFDHETGKEYTVNATGDALNYLDTQGQRAWSCFALATFSDTTFIVNRLVDVKQSDELSPGSLYGSAQTMSDLPKPGDKGSAVVPTGAIYNIIGSSESQFDDYYVQKQSSSVYLEVARPGIKHRFDAKTMPHILKRIPDPVHADGFWFSFGGPEWTARLAGDEQATRSRPSTASASARCSSTGTA
;
A
#
# COMPACT_ATOMS: atom_id res chain seq x y z
N MET A 1 14.48 78.11 11.41
CA MET A 1 15.35 77.20 10.64
C MET A 1 14.98 75.80 11.10
N GLY A 2 14.14 75.09 10.34
CA GLY A 2 13.66 73.75 10.75
C GLY A 2 14.80 72.74 10.72
N PRO A 3 14.84 71.76 11.64
CA PRO A 3 15.92 70.78 11.69
C PRO A 3 15.93 69.98 10.38
N LEU A 4 17.06 69.97 9.69
CA LEU A 4 17.30 69.14 8.51
C LEU A 4 17.27 67.68 8.96
N MET A 5 16.36 66.89 8.40
CA MET A 5 16.38 65.45 8.60
C MET A 5 17.61 64.87 7.90
N PRO A 6 18.48 64.11 8.62
CA PRO A 6 19.62 63.46 8.00
C PRO A 6 19.13 62.42 6.99
N LEU A 7 19.80 62.35 5.83
CA LEU A 7 19.52 61.33 4.83
C LEU A 7 19.94 59.96 5.36
N ILE A 8 18.98 59.02 5.45
CA ILE A 8 19.23 57.63 5.83
C ILE A 8 19.09 56.76 4.58
N THR A 9 20.13 55.99 4.27
CA THR A 9 20.16 55.01 3.18
C THR A 9 20.36 53.61 3.75
N GLY A 10 19.67 52.61 3.21
CA GLY A 10 19.82 51.21 3.59
C GLY A 10 19.65 50.31 2.37
N ASP A 11 20.40 49.22 2.34
CA ASP A 11 20.39 48.24 1.27
C ASP A 11 19.76 46.93 1.75
N TYR A 12 18.91 46.35 0.91
CA TYR A 12 18.36 45.02 1.12
C TYR A 12 19.19 44.02 0.30
N PRO A 13 20.00 43.17 0.95
CA PRO A 13 20.99 42.35 0.25
C PRO A 13 20.35 41.25 -0.61
N SER A 14 19.16 40.76 -0.26
CA SER A 14 18.43 39.75 -1.02
C SER A 14 16.96 39.69 -0.59
N PHE A 15 16.13 39.01 -1.39
CA PHE A 15 14.72 38.74 -1.08
C PHE A 15 14.47 37.25 -0.80
N LEU A 16 15.47 36.53 -0.29
CA LEU A 16 15.41 35.08 -0.05
C LEU A 16 14.72 34.72 1.28
N GLY A 17 14.37 35.71 2.10
CA GLY A 17 13.76 35.50 3.41
C GLY A 17 12.31 35.02 3.38
N GLY A 18 11.68 35.01 2.20
CA GLY A 18 10.30 34.55 2.01
C GLY A 18 9.26 35.51 2.59
N GLU A 19 8.02 35.01 2.71
CA GLU A 19 6.91 35.76 3.31
C GLU A 19 6.95 35.65 4.84
N SER A 20 6.83 36.77 5.54
CA SER A 20 6.78 36.82 7.00
C SER A 20 5.60 37.68 7.47
N GLN A 21 4.75 37.12 8.32
CA GLN A 21 3.63 37.83 8.95
C GLN A 21 4.02 38.52 10.27
N GLN A 22 5.32 38.50 10.63
CA GLN A 22 5.81 39.23 11.81
C GLN A 22 5.65 40.74 11.63
N ASP A 23 5.60 41.46 12.74
CA ASP A 23 5.59 42.93 12.75
C ASP A 23 6.83 43.51 12.07
N ASP A 24 6.70 44.69 11.46
CA ASP A 24 7.75 45.31 10.65
C ASP A 24 9.02 45.62 11.45
N THR A 25 8.87 45.86 12.77
CA THR A 25 10.02 46.14 13.66
C THR A 25 10.91 44.94 13.93
N VAL A 26 10.38 43.72 13.78
CA VAL A 26 11.08 42.45 14.06
C VAL A 26 11.42 41.72 12.76
N ARG A 27 10.74 42.09 11.67
CA ARG A 27 10.93 41.45 10.37
C ARG A 27 12.34 41.66 9.85
N SER A 28 12.92 40.57 9.36
CA SER A 28 14.24 40.66 8.75
C SER A 28 14.17 41.45 7.43
N PRO A 29 15.16 42.30 7.12
CA PRO A 29 15.18 43.12 5.90
C PRO A 29 15.00 42.31 4.59
N ASN A 30 15.39 41.04 4.57
CA ASN A 30 15.30 40.17 3.39
C ASN A 30 13.93 39.46 3.22
N GLN A 31 12.95 39.74 4.09
CA GLN A 31 11.62 39.14 4.08
C GLN A 31 10.59 40.08 3.45
N LEU A 32 9.54 39.49 2.91
CA LEU A 32 8.45 40.17 2.23
C LEU A 32 7.16 40.05 3.05
N THR A 33 6.30 41.07 2.99
CA THR A 33 4.94 40.97 3.57
C THR A 33 4.06 40.00 2.78
N LYS A 34 4.29 39.89 1.46
CA LYS A 34 3.48 39.07 0.55
C LYS A 34 4.23 38.73 -0.72
N ALA A 35 4.21 37.47 -1.16
CA ALA A 35 4.84 37.06 -2.41
C ALA A 35 3.91 36.13 -3.23
N ILE A 36 3.11 36.70 -4.14
CA ILE A 36 2.22 35.92 -5.04
C ILE A 36 2.89 35.73 -6.40
N ASN A 37 2.92 34.49 -6.90
CA ASN A 37 3.49 34.14 -8.22
C ASN A 37 4.96 34.59 -8.41
N ALA A 38 5.70 34.74 -7.32
CA ALA A 38 7.11 35.09 -7.32
C ALA A 38 7.98 33.83 -7.20
N TRP A 39 9.13 33.86 -7.85
CA TRP A 39 10.17 32.85 -7.74
C TRP A 39 11.41 33.48 -7.14
N LEU A 40 11.76 33.08 -5.92
CA LEU A 40 12.89 33.63 -5.18
C LEU A 40 14.11 32.73 -5.42
N HIS A 41 14.97 33.11 -6.37
CA HIS A 41 16.17 32.36 -6.73
C HIS A 41 17.42 32.98 -6.11
N ALA A 42 18.32 32.17 -5.55
CA ALA A 42 19.53 32.67 -4.88
C ALA A 42 20.43 33.50 -5.81
N ALA A 43 20.64 33.05 -7.04
CA ALA A 43 21.49 33.74 -8.03
C ALA A 43 20.79 34.83 -8.86
N MET A 44 19.52 34.65 -9.22
CA MET A 44 18.80 35.54 -10.14
C MET A 44 17.92 36.56 -9.39
N GLY A 45 17.88 36.49 -8.05
CA GLY A 45 17.02 37.30 -7.21
C GLY A 45 15.54 36.90 -7.32
N ALA A 46 14.66 37.86 -7.02
CA ALA A 46 13.22 37.67 -7.13
C ALA A 46 12.75 37.86 -8.57
N GLY A 47 12.26 36.78 -9.19
CA GLY A 47 11.66 36.77 -10.51
C GLY A 47 10.17 36.43 -10.48
N LYS A 48 9.55 36.41 -11.66
CA LYS A 48 8.21 35.81 -11.82
C LYS A 48 8.35 34.28 -11.82
N ARG A 49 7.31 33.58 -11.34
CA ARG A 49 7.25 32.11 -11.47
C ARG A 49 7.43 31.68 -12.93
N PRO A 50 8.13 30.56 -13.19
CA PRO A 50 8.15 29.96 -14.52
C PRO A 50 6.73 29.84 -15.08
N PRO A 51 6.52 30.17 -16.37
CA PRO A 51 5.21 30.04 -16.99
C PRO A 51 4.74 28.59 -16.92
N ALA A 52 3.45 28.38 -16.70
CA ALA A 52 2.86 27.06 -16.87
C ALA A 52 2.59 26.84 -18.36
N GLU A 53 3.08 25.75 -18.91
CA GLU A 53 2.79 25.35 -20.28
C GLU A 53 1.54 24.49 -20.32
N PHE A 54 0.64 24.77 -21.26
CA PHE A 54 -0.54 23.96 -21.49
C PHE A 54 -0.15 22.74 -22.34
N VAL A 55 -0.37 21.56 -21.79
CA VAL A 55 -0.11 20.28 -22.47
C VAL A 55 -1.37 19.82 -23.20
N ALA A 56 -2.39 19.43 -22.44
CA ALA A 56 -3.64 18.90 -22.97
C ALA A 56 -4.78 19.05 -21.96
N GLY A 57 -6.01 19.09 -22.45
CA GLY A 57 -7.19 18.89 -21.63
C GLY A 57 -7.51 17.40 -21.54
N LEU A 58 -7.76 16.89 -20.32
CA LEU A 58 -7.99 15.45 -20.11
C LEU A 58 -9.29 14.92 -20.76
N GLY A 59 -10.22 15.81 -21.16
CA GLY A 59 -11.48 15.41 -21.82
C GLY A 59 -12.45 14.62 -20.93
N VAL A 60 -12.11 14.44 -19.64
CA VAL A 60 -12.89 13.70 -18.65
C VAL A 60 -13.09 14.56 -17.41
N THR A 61 -14.24 14.40 -16.76
CA THR A 61 -14.48 15.01 -15.46
C THR A 61 -13.88 14.11 -14.39
N LEU A 62 -12.95 14.65 -13.61
CA LEU A 62 -12.39 14.00 -12.42
C LEU A 62 -13.15 14.47 -11.18
N ASP A 63 -13.21 13.62 -10.16
CA ASP A 63 -13.71 14.05 -8.85
C ASP A 63 -12.79 15.13 -8.28
N HIS A 64 -13.40 16.17 -7.69
CA HIS A 64 -12.67 17.33 -7.15
C HIS A 64 -11.68 16.96 -6.01
N ASP A 65 -11.91 15.83 -5.35
CA ASP A 65 -11.14 15.35 -4.19
C ASP A 65 -10.23 14.16 -4.50
N CYS A 66 -9.97 13.86 -5.78
CA CYS A 66 -9.13 12.74 -6.21
C CYS A 66 -7.77 12.69 -5.49
N ALA A 67 -7.33 11.49 -5.13
CA ALA A 67 -5.96 11.23 -4.74
C ALA A 67 -5.09 11.10 -6.00
N PHE A 68 -4.05 11.92 -6.10
CA PHE A 68 -3.10 11.86 -7.22
C PHE A 68 -1.81 11.18 -6.79
N HIS A 69 -1.25 10.36 -7.66
CA HIS A 69 0.03 9.69 -7.44
C HIS A 69 0.84 9.64 -8.73
N SER A 70 2.06 10.16 -8.70
CA SER A 70 2.98 10.12 -9.84
C SER A 70 3.80 8.83 -9.82
N ILE A 71 3.76 8.08 -10.92
CA ILE A 71 4.62 6.93 -11.17
C ILE A 71 5.73 7.40 -12.12
N VAL A 72 6.96 7.43 -11.63
CA VAL A 72 8.14 7.80 -12.44
C VAL A 72 9.10 6.62 -12.41
N ARG A 73 9.15 5.85 -13.50
CA ARG A 73 10.02 4.67 -13.59
C ARG A 73 11.32 4.97 -14.34
N ASP A 74 11.19 5.62 -15.48
CA ASP A 74 12.30 6.07 -16.31
C ASP A 74 11.92 7.34 -17.11
N GLU A 75 12.73 7.67 -18.13
CA GLU A 75 12.54 8.85 -18.97
C GLU A 75 11.29 8.81 -19.85
N ASN A 76 10.73 7.62 -20.13
CA ASN A 76 9.58 7.43 -21.02
C ASN A 76 8.36 6.83 -20.29
N GLU A 77 8.58 6.03 -19.24
CA GLU A 77 7.55 5.42 -18.42
C GLU A 77 7.20 6.32 -17.23
N ARG A 78 6.43 7.38 -17.49
CA ARG A 78 5.89 8.29 -16.46
C ARG A 78 4.38 8.44 -16.56
N TYR A 79 3.70 8.21 -15.45
CA TYR A 79 2.25 8.22 -15.37
C TYR A 79 1.74 9.01 -14.17
N ILE A 80 0.52 9.53 -14.28
CA ILE A 80 -0.24 10.15 -13.19
C ILE A 80 -1.49 9.30 -12.95
N VAL A 81 -1.60 8.72 -11.77
CA VAL A 81 -2.77 7.98 -11.32
C VAL A 81 -3.69 8.92 -10.58
N ALA A 82 -4.96 8.95 -10.97
CA ALA A 82 -6.04 9.65 -10.26
C ALA A 82 -7.02 8.64 -9.69
N VAL A 83 -7.17 8.63 -8.37
CA VAL A 83 -8.10 7.74 -7.65
C VAL A 83 -9.21 8.57 -7.01
N GLY A 84 -10.45 8.31 -7.43
CA GLY A 84 -11.65 8.98 -6.94
C GLY A 84 -12.60 8.03 -6.22
N HIS A 85 -13.87 8.41 -6.10
CA HIS A 85 -14.89 7.53 -5.52
C HIS A 85 -15.24 6.41 -6.49
N ARG A 86 -14.89 5.16 -6.14
CA ARG A 86 -15.13 3.95 -6.95
C ARG A 86 -14.60 4.09 -8.39
N SER A 87 -13.59 4.92 -8.58
CA SER A 87 -13.04 5.28 -9.88
C SER A 87 -11.52 5.37 -9.81
N ILE A 88 -10.87 4.91 -10.88
CA ILE A 88 -9.42 4.99 -11.05
C ILE A 88 -9.11 5.26 -12.52
N ARG A 89 -8.22 6.22 -12.77
CA ARG A 89 -7.78 6.61 -14.11
C ARG A 89 -6.28 6.81 -14.11
N VAL A 90 -5.64 6.52 -15.24
CA VAL A 90 -4.20 6.66 -15.41
C VAL A 90 -3.94 7.49 -16.65
N PHE A 91 -3.15 8.54 -16.49
CA PHE A 91 -2.77 9.45 -17.56
C PHE A 91 -1.26 9.40 -17.78
N ASP A 92 -0.85 9.62 -19.02
CA ASP A 92 0.54 9.87 -19.36
C ASP A 92 1.01 11.21 -18.78
N HIS A 93 2.24 11.25 -18.27
CA HIS A 93 2.79 12.46 -17.63
C HIS A 93 3.10 13.58 -18.62
N GLU A 94 3.48 13.26 -19.86
CA GLU A 94 3.93 14.26 -20.84
C GLU A 94 2.82 14.69 -21.80
N THR A 95 2.00 13.74 -22.23
CA THR A 95 0.99 13.96 -23.28
C THR A 95 -0.41 14.15 -22.71
N GLY A 96 -0.66 13.71 -21.47
CA GLY A 96 -1.99 13.72 -20.85
C GLY A 96 -2.95 12.68 -21.44
N LYS A 97 -2.46 11.75 -22.28
CA LYS A 97 -3.27 10.66 -22.83
C LYS A 97 -3.74 9.71 -21.72
N GLU A 98 -5.02 9.35 -21.73
CA GLU A 98 -5.58 8.36 -20.81
C GLU A 98 -5.25 6.93 -21.27
N TYR A 99 -4.76 6.10 -20.35
CA TYR A 99 -4.58 4.67 -20.56
C TYR A 99 -5.75 3.88 -20.00
N THR A 100 -6.07 2.76 -20.65
CA THR A 100 -7.13 1.86 -20.20
C THR A 100 -6.78 1.20 -18.86
N VAL A 101 -7.70 1.33 -17.88
CA VAL A 101 -7.62 0.64 -16.59
C VAL A 101 -8.75 -0.39 -16.50
N ASN A 102 -8.39 -1.67 -16.37
CA ASN A 102 -9.36 -2.74 -16.18
C ASN A 102 -9.36 -3.18 -14.72
N ALA A 103 -10.51 -3.01 -14.06
CA ALA A 103 -10.73 -3.50 -12.72
C ALA A 103 -11.15 -4.98 -12.74
N THR A 104 -10.54 -5.78 -11.87
CA THR A 104 -10.85 -7.21 -11.74
C THR A 104 -12.08 -7.39 -10.85
N GLY A 105 -13.19 -7.88 -11.40
CA GLY A 105 -14.42 -8.14 -10.66
C GLY A 105 -14.92 -6.89 -9.92
N ASP A 106 -15.15 -7.03 -8.61
CA ASP A 106 -15.68 -5.98 -7.73
C ASP A 106 -14.61 -5.02 -7.15
N ALA A 107 -13.39 -5.02 -7.70
CA ALA A 107 -12.25 -4.26 -7.15
C ALA A 107 -12.54 -2.76 -6.94
N LEU A 108 -13.40 -2.14 -7.76
CA LEU A 108 -13.79 -0.73 -7.61
C LEU A 108 -14.54 -0.44 -6.30
N ASN A 109 -15.17 -1.45 -5.69
CA ASN A 109 -15.83 -1.28 -4.38
C ASN A 109 -14.82 -1.04 -3.24
N TYR A 110 -13.56 -1.46 -3.42
CA TYR A 110 -12.48 -1.14 -2.46
C TYR A 110 -12.14 0.36 -2.45
N LEU A 111 -12.44 1.07 -3.54
CA LEU A 111 -12.23 2.52 -3.68
C LEU A 111 -13.45 3.33 -3.22
N ASP A 112 -14.26 2.80 -2.32
CA ASP A 112 -15.33 3.56 -1.69
C ASP A 112 -14.75 4.53 -0.64
N THR A 113 -15.05 5.81 -0.81
CA THR A 113 -14.60 6.90 0.06
C THR A 113 -15.51 7.12 1.28
N GLN A 114 -16.67 6.46 1.37
CA GLN A 114 -17.64 6.62 2.47
C GLN A 114 -18.00 8.11 2.74
N GLY A 115 -18.02 8.94 1.69
CA GLY A 115 -18.30 10.38 1.79
C GLY A 115 -17.12 11.25 2.26
N GLN A 116 -15.93 10.69 2.45
CA GLN A 116 -14.70 11.43 2.76
C GLN A 116 -13.92 11.83 1.50
N ARG A 117 -12.93 12.71 1.65
CA ARG A 117 -12.10 13.18 0.52
C ARG A 117 -11.11 12.09 0.11
N ALA A 118 -11.09 11.72 -1.17
CA ALA A 118 -10.31 10.59 -1.66
C ALA A 118 -8.80 10.72 -1.36
N TRP A 119 -8.22 11.93 -1.48
CA TRP A 119 -6.81 12.19 -1.15
C TRP A 119 -6.42 11.89 0.32
N SER A 120 -7.37 11.91 1.25
CA SER A 120 -7.13 11.57 2.65
C SER A 120 -7.31 10.07 2.94
N CYS A 121 -8.20 9.42 2.19
CA CYS A 121 -8.60 8.02 2.36
C CYS A 121 -7.59 7.05 1.76
N PHE A 122 -7.07 7.38 0.58
CA PHE A 122 -6.18 6.49 -0.17
C PHE A 122 -4.72 6.86 0.07
N ALA A 123 -3.90 5.83 0.29
CA ALA A 123 -2.46 5.94 0.25
C ALA A 123 -1.94 5.06 -0.90
N LEU A 124 -1.08 5.63 -1.73
CA LEU A 124 -0.47 4.94 -2.85
C LEU A 124 1.04 4.86 -2.63
N ALA A 125 1.62 3.71 -2.95
CA ALA A 125 3.05 3.50 -2.92
C ALA A 125 3.47 2.63 -4.09
N THR A 126 4.43 3.09 -4.89
CA THR A 126 4.93 2.34 -6.04
C THR A 126 6.25 1.69 -5.72
N PHE A 127 6.37 0.40 -6.05
CA PHE A 127 7.62 -0.34 -6.01
C PHE A 127 7.80 -1.09 -7.33
N SER A 128 8.86 -0.75 -8.06
CA SER A 128 9.11 -1.23 -9.42
C SER A 128 7.89 -1.05 -10.34
N ASP A 129 7.25 -2.15 -10.75
CA ASP A 129 6.13 -2.21 -11.70
C ASP A 129 4.75 -2.19 -11.03
N THR A 130 4.70 -2.22 -9.70
CA THR A 130 3.47 -2.41 -8.94
C THR A 130 3.21 -1.23 -8.03
N THR A 131 2.02 -0.68 -8.12
CA THR A 131 1.55 0.37 -7.22
C THR A 131 0.53 -0.22 -6.26
N PHE A 132 0.86 -0.19 -4.97
CA PHE A 132 -0.03 -0.59 -3.90
C PHE A 132 -0.96 0.56 -3.56
N ILE A 133 -2.26 0.28 -3.51
CA ILE A 133 -3.30 1.21 -3.14
C ILE A 133 -3.95 0.69 -1.87
N VAL A 134 -3.87 1.50 -0.81
CA VAL A 134 -4.40 1.18 0.50
C VAL A 134 -5.55 2.11 0.81
N ASN A 135 -6.72 1.55 1.11
CA ASN A 135 -7.85 2.30 1.65
C ASN A 135 -7.75 2.34 3.18
N ARG A 136 -7.53 3.53 3.73
CA ARG A 136 -7.40 3.73 5.18
C ARG A 136 -8.71 3.56 5.94
N LEU A 137 -9.86 3.52 5.26
CA LEU A 137 -11.19 3.34 5.87
C LEU A 137 -11.59 1.88 5.99
N VAL A 138 -10.93 0.98 5.27
CA VAL A 138 -11.26 -0.44 5.28
C VAL A 138 -10.38 -1.15 6.32
N ASP A 139 -11.03 -1.70 7.34
CA ASP A 139 -10.37 -2.62 8.26
C ASP A 139 -10.21 -3.98 7.61
N VAL A 140 -9.00 -4.54 7.72
CA VAL A 140 -8.70 -5.88 7.20
C VAL A 140 -9.49 -6.92 7.98
N LYS A 141 -10.15 -7.82 7.25
CA LYS A 141 -10.93 -8.92 7.82
C LYS A 141 -10.31 -10.27 7.45
N GLN A 142 -10.59 -11.27 8.29
CA GLN A 142 -10.36 -12.66 7.91
C GLN A 142 -11.54 -13.18 7.10
N SER A 143 -11.23 -14.06 6.15
CA SER A 143 -12.23 -14.82 5.42
C SER A 143 -12.96 -15.79 6.36
N ASP A 144 -14.18 -16.17 6.00
CA ASP A 144 -14.93 -17.24 6.67
C ASP A 144 -14.49 -18.64 6.22
N GLU A 145 -13.55 -18.74 5.27
CA GLU A 145 -12.97 -20.00 4.81
C GLU A 145 -12.15 -20.69 5.92
N LEU A 146 -12.60 -21.87 6.32
CA LEU A 146 -11.91 -22.72 7.28
C LEU A 146 -10.86 -23.57 6.59
N SER A 147 -9.74 -23.78 7.26
CA SER A 147 -8.68 -24.69 6.80
C SER A 147 -9.24 -26.10 6.63
N PRO A 148 -8.95 -26.77 5.51
CA PRO A 148 -9.52 -28.06 5.18
C PRO A 148 -9.01 -29.19 6.10
N GLY A 149 -9.79 -30.26 6.19
CA GLY A 149 -9.44 -31.49 6.92
C GLY A 149 -10.06 -31.59 8.31
N SER A 150 -9.73 -32.68 9.00
CA SER A 150 -10.13 -32.94 10.38
C SER A 150 -8.97 -33.55 11.16
N LEU A 151 -8.94 -33.30 12.47
CA LEU A 151 -7.91 -33.87 13.33
C LEU A 151 -8.14 -35.38 13.49
N TYR A 152 -7.12 -36.17 13.18
CA TYR A 152 -7.13 -37.62 13.30
C TYR A 152 -6.65 -38.08 14.69
N GLY A 153 -5.70 -37.36 15.30
CA GLY A 153 -5.19 -37.66 16.62
C GLY A 153 -4.05 -36.76 17.06
N SER A 154 -3.39 -37.12 18.15
CA SER A 154 -2.23 -36.40 18.70
C SER A 154 -1.08 -37.36 19.00
N ALA A 155 0.15 -36.89 18.81
CA ALA A 155 1.39 -37.60 19.15
C ALA A 155 2.35 -36.67 19.91
N GLN A 156 3.27 -37.24 20.69
CA GLN A 156 4.29 -36.46 21.41
C GLN A 156 5.39 -36.00 20.46
N THR A 157 5.92 -36.89 19.63
CA THR A 157 6.93 -36.57 18.63
C THR A 157 6.58 -37.13 17.25
N MET A 158 7.24 -36.63 16.20
CA MET A 158 7.11 -37.18 14.84
C MET A 158 7.47 -38.66 14.75
N SER A 159 8.33 -39.14 15.65
CA SER A 159 8.76 -40.54 15.68
C SER A 159 7.65 -41.48 16.12
N ASP A 160 6.65 -40.96 16.83
CA ASP A 160 5.51 -41.71 17.38
C ASP A 160 4.33 -41.78 16.39
N LEU A 161 4.47 -41.15 15.23
CA LEU A 161 3.47 -41.26 14.16
C LEU A 161 3.50 -42.67 13.57
N PRO A 162 2.34 -43.23 13.18
CA PRO A 162 2.25 -44.57 12.61
C PRO A 162 3.17 -44.77 11.41
N LYS A 163 4.03 -45.79 11.48
CA LYS A 163 4.94 -46.17 10.38
C LYS A 163 4.41 -47.38 9.63
N PRO A 164 4.71 -47.50 8.33
CA PRO A 164 4.41 -48.72 7.59
C PRO A 164 5.08 -49.93 8.25
N GLY A 165 4.29 -50.88 8.76
CA GLY A 165 4.78 -52.12 9.37
C GLY A 165 4.63 -52.25 10.89
N ASP A 166 4.14 -51.21 11.58
CA ASP A 166 3.86 -51.29 13.02
C ASP A 166 2.72 -52.27 13.32
N LYS A 167 2.98 -53.27 14.18
CA LYS A 167 1.99 -54.28 14.57
C LYS A 167 0.82 -53.64 15.33
N GLY A 168 -0.40 -53.82 14.82
CA GLY A 168 -1.63 -53.35 15.48
C GLY A 168 -2.01 -51.89 15.16
N SER A 169 -1.22 -51.18 14.34
CA SER A 169 -1.57 -49.84 13.91
C SER A 169 -2.59 -49.89 12.76
N ALA A 170 -3.75 -49.24 12.95
CA ALA A 170 -4.71 -49.05 11.87
C ALA A 170 -4.04 -48.34 10.67
N VAL A 171 -4.42 -48.71 9.45
CA VAL A 171 -3.93 -48.04 8.23
C VAL A 171 -4.40 -46.60 8.27
N VAL A 172 -3.49 -45.68 8.56
CA VAL A 172 -3.78 -44.25 8.58
C VAL A 172 -4.00 -43.78 7.14
N PRO A 173 -5.17 -43.23 6.80
CA PRO A 173 -5.47 -42.76 5.45
C PRO A 173 -4.60 -41.57 5.07
N THR A 174 -4.30 -41.43 3.78
CA THR A 174 -3.75 -40.19 3.23
C THR A 174 -4.71 -39.04 3.51
N GLY A 175 -4.17 -37.90 3.95
CA GLY A 175 -4.94 -36.73 4.37
C GLY A 175 -5.22 -36.66 5.87
N ALA A 176 -4.91 -37.70 6.66
CA ALA A 176 -5.01 -37.67 8.12
C ALA A 176 -4.07 -36.62 8.73
N ILE A 177 -4.60 -35.82 9.67
CA ILE A 177 -3.86 -34.72 10.31
C ILE A 177 -3.63 -35.05 11.78
N TYR A 178 -2.40 -34.91 12.25
CA TYR A 178 -2.01 -35.12 13.65
C TYR A 178 -1.54 -33.82 14.30
N ASN A 179 -1.87 -33.62 15.58
CA ASN A 179 -1.23 -32.62 16.42
C ASN A 179 0.04 -33.21 17.05
N ILE A 180 1.18 -32.54 16.91
CA ILE A 180 2.44 -32.89 17.57
C ILE A 180 2.64 -31.93 18.73
N ILE A 181 2.55 -32.47 19.95
CA ILE A 181 2.53 -31.68 21.20
C ILE A 181 3.96 -31.35 21.68
N GLY A 182 4.96 -32.12 21.24
CA GLY A 182 6.30 -32.04 21.83
C GLY A 182 6.32 -32.66 23.24
N SER A 183 7.38 -32.38 23.99
CA SER A 183 7.53 -32.80 25.39
C SER A 183 7.42 -31.61 26.33
N SER A 184 7.01 -31.83 27.58
CA SER A 184 6.94 -30.79 28.62
C SER A 184 8.27 -30.14 28.98
N GLU A 185 9.38 -30.69 28.46
CA GLU A 185 10.74 -30.14 28.64
C GLU A 185 11.18 -29.27 27.46
N SER A 186 10.43 -29.25 26.36
CA SER A 186 10.73 -28.42 25.20
C SER A 186 9.93 -27.12 25.26
N GLN A 187 10.57 -26.01 24.90
CA GLN A 187 9.91 -24.70 24.75
C GLN A 187 9.32 -24.52 23.34
N PHE A 188 9.02 -25.62 22.65
CA PHE A 188 8.49 -25.56 21.29
C PHE A 188 6.96 -25.54 21.33
N ASP A 189 6.36 -24.78 20.43
CA ASP A 189 4.91 -24.78 20.24
C ASP A 189 4.45 -26.06 19.52
N ASP A 190 3.20 -26.43 19.77
CA ASP A 190 2.51 -27.50 19.06
C ASP A 190 2.41 -27.20 17.54
N TYR A 191 2.52 -28.24 16.71
CA TYR A 191 2.37 -28.11 15.26
C TYR A 191 1.59 -29.27 14.64
N TYR A 192 1.03 -29.05 13.45
CA TYR A 192 0.10 -29.98 12.82
C TYR A 192 0.70 -30.56 11.54
N VAL A 193 0.60 -31.87 11.36
CA VAL A 193 1.15 -32.56 10.20
C VAL A 193 0.11 -33.41 9.50
N GLN A 194 0.04 -33.29 8.18
CA GLN A 194 -0.83 -34.07 7.31
C GLN A 194 -0.04 -35.17 6.61
N LYS A 195 -0.57 -36.40 6.63
CA LYS A 195 0.00 -37.52 5.90
C LYS A 195 -0.25 -37.37 4.39
N GLN A 196 0.82 -37.21 3.60
CA GLN A 196 0.76 -37.09 2.13
C GLN A 196 0.94 -38.45 1.43
N SER A 197 1.75 -39.32 2.00
CA SER A 197 2.00 -40.67 1.48
C SER A 197 2.33 -41.65 2.61
N SER A 198 2.78 -42.86 2.28
CA SER A 198 3.14 -43.88 3.28
C SER A 198 4.20 -43.42 4.29
N SER A 199 5.12 -42.54 3.88
CA SER A 199 6.25 -42.10 4.71
C SER A 199 6.47 -40.58 4.74
N VAL A 200 5.61 -39.80 4.09
CA VAL A 200 5.76 -38.34 3.99
C VAL A 200 4.63 -37.64 4.73
N TYR A 201 5.02 -36.75 5.63
CA TYR A 201 4.14 -35.85 6.37
C TYR A 201 4.53 -34.40 6.04
N LEU A 202 3.53 -33.56 5.78
CA LEU A 202 3.70 -32.14 5.47
C LEU A 202 3.06 -31.31 6.59
N GLU A 203 3.75 -30.27 7.04
CA GLU A 203 3.21 -29.35 8.05
C GLU A 203 2.05 -28.54 7.45
N VAL A 204 0.94 -28.50 8.18
CA VAL A 204 -0.31 -27.83 7.75
C VAL A 204 -0.83 -26.92 8.85
N ALA A 205 -1.72 -26.00 8.47
CA ALA A 205 -2.49 -25.24 9.44
C ALA A 205 -3.41 -26.18 10.23
N ARG A 206 -3.70 -25.84 11.49
CA ARG A 206 -4.68 -26.56 12.31
C ARG A 206 -6.03 -26.64 11.58
N PRO A 207 -6.65 -27.80 11.43
CA PRO A 207 -7.95 -27.92 10.76
C PRO A 207 -9.08 -27.15 11.47
N GLY A 208 -10.04 -26.66 10.69
CA GLY A 208 -11.20 -25.93 11.21
C GLY A 208 -10.94 -24.49 11.69
N ILE A 209 -9.78 -23.88 11.41
CA ILE A 209 -9.51 -22.46 11.76
C ILE A 209 -9.65 -21.53 10.56
N LYS A 210 -9.89 -20.25 10.81
CA LYS A 210 -9.82 -19.22 9.75
C LYS A 210 -8.37 -19.02 9.32
N HIS A 211 -8.08 -19.35 8.06
CA HIS A 211 -6.71 -19.45 7.57
C HIS A 211 -6.38 -18.48 6.42
N ARG A 212 -7.35 -17.67 5.99
CA ARG A 212 -7.19 -16.68 4.91
C ARG A 212 -7.65 -15.29 5.32
N PHE A 213 -7.07 -14.29 4.67
CA PHE A 213 -7.61 -12.92 4.69
C PHE A 213 -8.74 -12.78 3.69
N ASP A 214 -9.69 -11.89 3.97
CA ASP A 214 -10.68 -11.47 2.98
C ASP A 214 -10.00 -10.55 1.97
N ALA A 215 -9.78 -11.06 0.76
CA ALA A 215 -9.11 -10.36 -0.34
C ALA A 215 -9.78 -9.02 -0.69
N LYS A 216 -11.09 -8.85 -0.42
CA LYS A 216 -11.81 -7.60 -0.66
C LYS A 216 -11.43 -6.50 0.32
N THR A 217 -10.93 -6.86 1.50
CA THR A 217 -10.53 -5.89 2.55
C THR A 217 -9.04 -5.57 2.54
N MET A 218 -8.25 -6.34 1.78
CA MET A 218 -6.82 -6.17 1.68
C MET A 218 -6.43 -5.10 0.65
N PRO A 219 -5.21 -4.52 0.75
CA PRO A 219 -4.69 -3.60 -0.24
C PRO A 219 -4.80 -4.13 -1.67
N HIS A 220 -5.15 -3.25 -2.60
CA HIS A 220 -5.24 -3.56 -4.02
C HIS A 220 -3.99 -3.08 -4.75
N ILE A 221 -3.70 -3.70 -5.88
CA ILE A 221 -2.56 -3.37 -6.72
C ILE A 221 -3.04 -2.81 -8.06
N LEU A 222 -2.30 -1.81 -8.53
CA LEU A 222 -2.32 -1.32 -9.90
C LEU A 222 -1.03 -1.75 -10.57
N LYS A 223 -1.13 -2.53 -11.66
CA LYS A 223 0.01 -3.08 -12.38
C LYS A 223 -0.13 -2.87 -13.88
N ARG A 224 0.97 -2.48 -14.53
CA ARG A 224 1.06 -2.43 -15.99
C ARG A 224 1.16 -3.85 -16.57
N ILE A 225 0.29 -4.19 -17.52
CA ILE A 225 0.28 -5.47 -18.22
C ILE A 225 0.59 -5.21 -19.70
N PRO A 226 1.73 -5.68 -20.22
CA PRO A 226 2.02 -5.66 -21.66
C PRO A 226 1.01 -6.52 -22.41
N ASP A 227 0.45 -5.98 -23.48
CA ASP A 227 -0.52 -6.66 -24.34
C ASP A 227 -0.34 -6.20 -25.80
N PRO A 228 0.22 -7.06 -26.68
CA PRO A 228 0.48 -6.69 -28.08
C PRO A 228 -0.80 -6.50 -28.90
N VAL A 229 -1.97 -6.91 -28.38
CA VAL A 229 -3.26 -6.74 -29.07
C VAL A 229 -3.90 -5.38 -28.72
N HIS A 230 -3.57 -4.83 -27.56
CA HIS A 230 -4.11 -3.54 -27.12
C HIS A 230 -3.53 -2.40 -27.97
N ALA A 231 -4.33 -1.38 -28.26
CA ALA A 231 -3.95 -0.29 -29.17
C ALA A 231 -2.65 0.43 -28.73
N ASP A 232 -2.39 0.47 -27.42
CA ASP A 232 -1.23 1.12 -26.81
C ASP A 232 -0.08 0.15 -26.47
N GLY A 233 -0.25 -1.15 -26.76
CA GLY A 233 0.72 -2.20 -26.42
C GLY A 233 0.72 -2.62 -24.95
N PHE A 234 -0.07 -1.97 -24.10
CA PHE A 234 -0.26 -2.32 -22.68
C PHE A 234 -1.54 -1.70 -22.12
N TRP A 235 -1.97 -2.20 -20.96
CA TRP A 235 -3.06 -1.65 -20.15
C TRP A 235 -2.74 -1.76 -18.66
N PHE A 236 -3.52 -1.10 -17.81
CA PHE A 236 -3.36 -1.19 -16.35
C PHE A 236 -4.41 -2.12 -15.73
N SER A 237 -3.93 -3.14 -15.02
CA SER A 237 -4.79 -4.00 -14.20
C SER A 237 -4.91 -3.45 -12.80
N PHE A 238 -6.16 -3.33 -12.32
CA PHE A 238 -6.47 -2.97 -10.95
C PHE A 238 -7.21 -4.11 -10.25
N GLY A 239 -6.72 -4.55 -9.09
CA GLY A 239 -7.37 -5.60 -8.30
C GLY A 239 -6.59 -6.02 -7.07
N GLY A 240 -7.21 -6.80 -6.20
CA GLY A 240 -6.51 -7.43 -5.08
C GLY A 240 -5.47 -8.45 -5.58
N PRO A 241 -4.23 -8.45 -5.06
CA PRO A 241 -3.29 -9.52 -5.33
C PRO A 241 -3.81 -10.84 -4.72
N GLU A 242 -3.25 -11.95 -5.14
CA GLU A 242 -3.53 -13.24 -4.50
C GLU A 242 -2.92 -13.25 -3.09
N TRP A 243 -3.77 -13.20 -2.07
CA TRP A 243 -3.37 -13.37 -0.68
C TRP A 243 -3.37 -14.85 -0.34
N THR A 244 -2.17 -15.41 -0.16
CA THR A 244 -2.00 -16.83 0.14
C THR A 244 -2.55 -17.17 1.53
N ALA A 245 -3.05 -18.41 1.65
CA ALA A 245 -3.45 -18.96 2.93
C ALA A 245 -2.27 -19.11 3.89
N ARG A 246 -2.57 -19.08 5.18
CA ARG A 246 -1.69 -19.61 6.22
C ARG A 246 -1.41 -21.09 5.90
N LEU A 247 -0.13 -21.41 5.71
CA LEU A 247 0.32 -22.76 5.37
C LEU A 247 0.47 -23.65 6.61
N ALA A 248 0.82 -23.08 7.77
CA ALA A 248 1.15 -23.84 8.98
C ALA A 248 0.74 -23.10 10.28
N GLY A 249 0.68 -23.87 11.38
CA GLY A 249 0.39 -23.38 12.74
C GLY A 249 -1.10 -23.22 13.06
N ASP A 250 -1.39 -22.69 14.25
CA ASP A 250 -2.76 -22.46 14.73
C ASP A 250 -3.02 -20.99 15.11
N GLU A 251 -4.17 -20.73 15.75
CA GLU A 251 -4.56 -19.38 16.16
C GLU A 251 -3.70 -18.79 17.30
N GLN A 252 -2.93 -19.61 18.02
CA GLN A 252 -2.16 -19.21 19.21
C GLN A 252 -0.63 -19.29 19.01
N ALA A 253 -0.13 -20.24 18.23
CA ALA A 253 1.29 -20.61 18.08
C ALA A 253 2.10 -19.73 17.10
N THR A 254 1.72 -18.47 16.92
CA THR A 254 2.61 -17.50 16.27
C THR A 254 2.21 -16.13 16.78
N ARG A 255 3.14 -15.46 17.47
CA ARG A 255 3.04 -14.07 17.94
C ARG A 255 2.04 -13.26 17.11
N SER A 256 0.81 -13.19 17.62
CA SER A 256 -0.35 -12.49 17.04
C SER A 256 -0.64 -12.82 15.56
N ARG A 257 -1.94 -12.93 15.23
CA ARG A 257 -2.43 -12.57 13.88
C ARG A 257 -1.61 -11.39 13.33
N PRO A 258 -1.26 -11.32 12.02
CA PRO A 258 -0.63 -10.12 11.48
C PRO A 258 -1.40 -8.92 12.02
N SER A 259 -0.72 -8.01 12.73
CA SER A 259 -1.38 -7.04 13.62
C SER A 259 -2.38 -6.12 12.91
N THR A 260 -2.34 -6.12 11.58
CA THR A 260 -3.29 -5.48 10.68
C THR A 260 -4.65 -6.19 10.58
N ALA A 261 -4.82 -7.44 11.02
CA ALA A 261 -6.06 -8.23 10.90
C ALA A 261 -7.27 -7.68 11.68
N SER A 262 -7.13 -6.54 12.34
CA SER A 262 -8.18 -5.80 13.04
C SER A 262 -7.97 -4.28 13.02
N ALA A 263 -7.07 -3.80 12.16
CA ALA A 263 -6.73 -2.39 12.05
C ALA A 263 -6.47 -2.02 10.58
N SER A 264 -6.95 -0.86 10.17
CA SER A 264 -6.58 -0.22 8.90
C SER A 264 -5.07 -0.33 8.61
N ALA A 265 -4.71 -0.88 7.46
CA ALA A 265 -3.33 -0.87 7.00
C ALA A 265 -2.91 0.58 6.74
N ARG A 266 -1.91 1.06 7.47
CA ARG A 266 -1.38 2.41 7.30
C ARG A 266 0.07 2.33 6.86
N CYS A 267 0.38 2.90 5.71
CA CYS A 267 1.76 3.19 5.33
C CYS A 267 2.09 4.62 5.80
N SER A 268 3.03 4.75 6.73
CA SER A 268 3.57 6.04 7.15
C SER A 268 4.68 6.44 6.18
N SER A 269 4.39 7.34 5.23
CA SER A 269 5.42 8.03 4.47
C SER A 269 6.02 9.15 5.33
N THR A 270 6.75 8.79 6.38
CA THR A 270 7.68 9.70 7.06
C THR A 270 9.09 9.25 6.70
N GLY A 271 9.44 9.44 5.43
CA GLY A 271 10.83 9.63 5.06
C GLY A 271 11.23 11.02 5.52
N THR A 272 11.99 11.09 6.61
CA THR A 272 12.71 12.31 6.98
C THR A 272 13.55 12.76 5.78
N ALA A 273 13.48 14.06 5.50
CA ALA A 273 14.22 14.75 4.45
C ALA A 273 15.73 14.52 4.53
#